data_AF-A0A7G5EK73-F1
#
_entry.id   AF-A0A7G5EK73-F1
#
_cell.length_a   1.000
_cell.length_b   1.000
_cell.length_c   1.000
_cell.angle_alpha   90.00
_cell.angle_beta   90.00
_cell.angle_gamma   90.00
#
_symmetry.space_group_name_H-M   'P 1'
#
loop_
_entity.id
_entity.type
_entity.pdbx_description
1 polymer ?
#
loop_
_entity_poly.entity_id
_entity_poly.type
_entity_poly.pdbx_seq_one_letter_code
_entity_poly.pdbx_strand_id
1 'polypeptide(L)'
;MPVSFYVESDVLALLEPIPCVLIAREDNALRLLQKMHRDIQELRSVLSHFPDVLYQPLEMHYAVSKAIAAVNEKLISDLTSNFGWGGVVYAAFLAAFRPMMPFADYLRIARNRVPQNQWLVDLALREIEGCSDPEVGGHQSLIRAIRATLPSYPGEHIHLREWPIGEELAQLNLEKDAIAAVYRKNGASEAISEIKSSPWSKLLMI
;
A
#
# COMPACT_ATOMS: atom_id res chain seq x y z
N MET A 1 -9.21 -3.80 -19.33
CA MET A 1 -9.32 -3.53 -17.88
C MET A 1 -7.90 -3.51 -17.33
N PRO A 2 -7.56 -2.58 -16.43
CA PRO A 2 -6.27 -2.64 -15.75
C PRO A 2 -6.17 -3.99 -15.02
N VAL A 3 -5.01 -4.63 -15.15
CA VAL A 3 -4.73 -5.93 -14.50
C VAL A 3 -4.41 -5.63 -13.04
N SER A 4 -5.08 -6.29 -12.11
CA SER A 4 -4.71 -6.28 -10.70
C SER A 4 -3.72 -7.41 -10.45
N PHE A 5 -2.62 -7.12 -9.75
CA PHE A 5 -1.61 -8.11 -9.38
C PHE A 5 -1.86 -8.69 -7.99
N TYR A 6 -2.52 -7.95 -7.10
CA TYR A 6 -2.83 -8.39 -5.74
C TYR A 6 -4.33 -8.40 -5.46
N VAL A 7 -4.73 -9.22 -4.48
CA VAL A 7 -6.08 -9.23 -3.92
C VAL A 7 -6.36 -7.88 -3.25
N GLU A 8 -7.47 -7.25 -3.63
CA GLU A 8 -7.84 -5.91 -3.19
C GLU A 8 -7.89 -5.78 -1.65
N SER A 9 -8.50 -6.75 -0.97
CA SER A 9 -8.63 -6.70 0.50
C SER A 9 -7.29 -6.75 1.22
N ASP A 10 -6.29 -7.45 0.70
CA ASP A 10 -4.95 -7.50 1.29
C ASP A 10 -4.24 -6.14 1.13
N VAL A 11 -4.39 -5.50 -0.03
CA VAL A 11 -3.84 -4.17 -0.28
C VAL A 11 -4.52 -3.12 0.59
N LEU A 12 -5.86 -3.19 0.74
CA LEU A 12 -6.59 -2.27 1.62
C LEU A 12 -6.19 -2.47 3.09
N ALA A 13 -6.07 -3.72 3.56
CA ALA A 13 -5.64 -4.03 4.93
C ALA A 13 -4.20 -3.58 5.21
N LEU A 14 -3.31 -3.64 4.20
CA LEU A 14 -1.95 -3.11 4.31
C LEU A 14 -1.94 -1.58 4.55
N LEU A 15 -2.85 -0.87 3.88
CA LEU A 15 -2.87 0.60 3.86
C LEU A 15 -3.81 1.21 4.90
N GLU A 16 -4.77 0.45 5.45
CA GLU A 16 -5.77 0.91 6.41
C GLU A 16 -5.19 1.78 7.55
N PRO A 17 -4.06 1.42 8.18
CA PRO A 17 -3.55 2.20 9.31
C PRO A 17 -2.92 3.54 8.89
N ILE A 18 -2.71 3.77 7.59
CA ILE A 18 -2.08 4.96 7.03
C ILE A 18 -3.19 5.95 6.62
N PRO A 19 -3.27 7.16 7.23
CA PRO A 19 -4.40 8.05 7.01
C PRO A 19 -4.33 8.80 5.66
N CYS A 20 -4.88 8.21 4.58
CA CYS A 20 -4.88 8.78 3.23
C CYS A 20 -5.32 10.25 3.18
N VAL A 21 -6.39 10.60 3.90
CA VAL A 21 -6.96 11.96 3.87
C VAL A 21 -6.00 13.00 4.49
N LEU A 22 -5.22 12.61 5.49
CA LEU A 22 -4.20 13.47 6.07
C LEU A 22 -3.02 13.64 5.12
N ILE A 23 -2.57 12.55 4.49
CA ILE A 23 -1.45 12.56 3.56
C ILE A 23 -1.77 13.33 2.28
N ALA A 24 -3.02 13.29 1.82
CA ALA A 24 -3.43 13.97 0.60
C ALA A 24 -3.29 15.50 0.68
N ARG A 25 -3.49 16.10 1.85
CA ARG A 25 -3.40 17.55 2.02
C ARG A 25 -1.98 17.94 2.44
N GLU A 26 -1.35 18.82 1.68
CA GLU A 26 0.07 19.18 1.85
C GLU A 26 0.42 19.63 3.29
N ASP A 27 -0.36 20.56 3.86
CA ASP A 27 -0.16 21.04 5.24
C ASP A 27 -0.33 19.93 6.29
N ASN A 28 -1.30 19.05 6.08
CA ASN A 28 -1.57 17.94 7.01
C ASN A 28 -0.48 16.88 6.91
N ALA A 29 -0.01 16.58 5.69
CA ALA A 29 1.11 15.69 5.45
C ALA A 29 2.38 16.23 6.13
N LEU A 30 2.65 17.54 6.03
CA LEU A 30 3.78 18.16 6.71
C LEU A 30 3.68 17.99 8.23
N ARG A 31 2.51 18.29 8.83
CA ARG A 31 2.28 18.12 10.27
C ARG A 31 2.41 16.65 10.71
N LEU A 32 1.92 15.72 9.89
CA LEU A 32 2.06 14.28 10.15
C LEU A 32 3.54 13.87 10.14
N LEU A 33 4.30 14.28 9.13
CA LEU A 33 5.74 14.00 9.03
C LEU A 33 6.51 14.63 10.18
N GLN A 34 6.19 15.86 10.59
CA GLN A 34 6.79 16.50 11.75
C GLN A 34 6.50 15.71 13.04
N LYS A 35 5.25 15.26 13.23
CA LYS A 35 4.90 14.42 14.37
C LYS A 35 5.68 13.10 14.35
N MET A 36 5.67 12.38 13.22
CA MET A 36 6.40 11.13 13.07
C MET A 36 7.90 11.31 13.36
N HIS A 37 8.50 12.38 12.86
CA HIS A 37 9.91 12.68 13.10
C HIS A 37 10.17 12.95 14.59
N ARG A 38 9.35 13.76 15.28
CA ARG A 38 9.48 13.97 16.73
C ARG A 38 9.35 12.67 17.52
N ASP A 39 8.33 11.88 17.22
CA ASP A 39 8.07 10.60 17.91
C ASP A 39 9.26 9.64 17.77
N ILE A 40 9.90 9.57 16.59
CA ILE A 40 11.12 8.76 16.38
C ILE A 40 12.26 9.25 17.28
N GLN A 41 12.46 10.55 17.40
CA GLN A 41 13.55 11.09 18.21
C GLN A 41 13.32 10.81 19.71
N GLU A 42 12.08 11.00 20.18
CA GLU A 42 11.71 10.80 21.59
C GLU A 42 11.68 9.32 21.98
N LEU A 43 11.20 8.45 21.09
CA LEU A 43 10.94 7.03 21.37
C LEU A 43 11.94 6.10 20.68
N ARG A 44 13.12 6.60 20.30
CA ARG A 44 14.14 5.84 19.58
C ARG A 44 14.54 4.54 20.28
N SER A 45 14.66 4.59 21.61
CA SER A 45 15.00 3.41 22.42
C SER A 45 13.87 2.37 22.43
N VAL A 46 12.61 2.77 22.30
CA VAL A 46 11.49 1.84 22.17
C VAL A 46 11.49 1.24 20.77
N LEU A 47 11.69 2.08 19.74
CA LEU A 47 11.72 1.68 18.33
C LEU A 47 12.79 0.62 18.03
N SER A 48 13.93 0.64 18.73
CA SER A 48 15.00 -0.36 18.56
C SER A 48 14.63 -1.76 19.05
N HIS A 49 13.56 -1.92 19.82
CA HIS A 49 13.03 -3.22 20.26
C HIS A 49 11.95 -3.76 19.32
N PHE A 50 11.63 -3.06 18.23
CA PHE A 50 10.76 -3.59 17.19
C PHE A 50 11.48 -4.73 16.46
N PRO A 51 10.82 -5.87 16.14
CA PRO A 51 9.38 -6.12 16.25
C PRO A 51 8.89 -6.70 17.58
N ASP A 52 9.78 -7.02 18.52
CA ASP A 52 9.43 -7.72 19.77
C ASP A 52 8.56 -6.88 20.71
N VAL A 53 8.69 -5.56 20.66
CA VAL A 53 7.87 -4.61 21.43
C VAL A 53 7.11 -3.69 20.49
N LEU A 54 5.78 -3.76 20.56
CA LEU A 54 4.89 -2.81 19.92
C LEU A 54 4.43 -1.77 20.93
N TYR A 55 4.48 -0.50 20.52
CA TYR A 55 4.07 0.63 21.33
C TYR A 55 3.11 1.51 20.55
N GLN A 56 1.92 1.73 21.10
CA GLN A 56 0.80 2.37 20.40
C GLN A 56 1.17 3.74 19.76
N PRO A 57 1.92 4.65 20.43
CA PRO A 57 2.33 5.90 19.79
C PRO A 57 3.15 5.77 18.49
N LEU A 58 3.75 4.60 18.24
CA LEU A 58 4.55 4.28 17.06
C LEU A 58 3.79 3.45 16.00
N GLU A 59 2.48 3.22 16.17
CA GLU A 59 1.65 2.45 15.23
C GLU A 59 1.79 2.92 13.77
N MET A 60 1.77 4.23 13.56
CA MET A 60 1.95 4.83 12.23
C MET A 60 3.33 4.47 11.63
N HIS A 61 4.39 4.45 12.44
CA HIS A 61 5.74 4.09 11.99
C HIS A 61 5.83 2.63 11.59
N TYR A 62 5.20 1.74 12.35
CA TYR A 62 5.13 0.32 12.03
C TYR A 62 4.32 0.09 10.74
N ALA A 63 3.19 0.78 10.58
CA ALA A 63 2.38 0.70 9.38
C ALA A 63 3.13 1.19 8.13
N VAL A 64 3.81 2.34 8.22
CA VAL A 64 4.63 2.87 7.13
C VAL A 64 5.80 1.93 6.82
N SER A 65 6.48 1.40 7.84
CA SER A 65 7.57 0.42 7.66
C SER A 65 7.08 -0.86 6.96
N LYS A 66 5.93 -1.40 7.39
CA LYS A 66 5.27 -2.56 6.77
C LYS A 66 4.93 -2.30 5.30
N ALA A 67 4.29 -1.17 5.02
CA ALA A 67 3.90 -0.79 3.66
C ALA A 67 5.12 -0.59 2.76
N ILE A 68 6.15 0.11 3.24
CA ILE A 68 7.43 0.28 2.53
C ILE A 68 8.06 -1.07 2.21
N ALA A 69 8.12 -2.00 3.16
CA ALA A 69 8.71 -3.32 2.94
C ALA A 69 7.92 -4.13 1.88
N ALA A 70 6.59 -3.96 1.82
CA ALA A 70 5.72 -4.59 0.84
C ALA A 70 5.81 -3.98 -0.58
N VAL A 71 6.22 -2.71 -0.68
CA VAL A 71 6.21 -1.95 -1.94
C VAL A 71 7.17 -2.55 -2.97
N ASN A 72 6.61 -2.84 -4.13
CA ASN A 72 7.29 -3.27 -5.33
C ASN A 72 6.56 -2.70 -6.56
N GLU A 73 7.06 -3.02 -7.75
CA GLU A 73 6.51 -2.50 -9.01
C GLU A 73 5.06 -2.92 -9.24
N LYS A 74 4.72 -4.19 -8.95
CA LYS A 74 3.35 -4.70 -9.06
C LYS A 74 2.38 -3.91 -8.17
N LEU A 75 2.76 -3.64 -6.91
CA LEU A 75 1.92 -2.89 -5.98
C LEU A 75 1.75 -1.43 -6.41
N ILE A 76 2.81 -0.76 -6.90
CA ILE A 76 2.70 0.61 -7.41
C ILE A 76 1.83 0.66 -8.67
N SER A 77 1.97 -0.32 -9.57
CA SER A 77 1.10 -0.47 -10.74
C SER A 77 -0.37 -0.62 -10.33
N ASP A 78 -0.65 -1.49 -9.35
CA ASP A 78 -1.99 -1.70 -8.79
C ASP A 78 -2.56 -0.43 -8.18
N LEU A 79 -1.84 0.16 -7.22
CA LEU A 79 -2.27 1.37 -6.52
C LEU A 79 -2.55 2.52 -7.48
N THR A 80 -1.68 2.71 -8.46
CA THR A 80 -1.90 3.75 -9.46
C THR A 80 -3.04 3.41 -10.39
N SER A 81 -3.32 2.15 -10.76
CA SER A 81 -4.30 1.82 -11.80
C SER A 81 -5.69 1.46 -11.30
N ASN A 82 -5.78 0.80 -10.14
CA ASN A 82 -6.99 0.08 -9.68
C ASN A 82 -7.65 0.71 -8.45
N PHE A 83 -6.93 1.48 -7.64
CA PHE A 83 -7.39 1.98 -6.33
C PHE A 83 -7.85 3.45 -6.33
N GLY A 84 -8.20 3.98 -7.52
CA GLY A 84 -8.71 5.33 -7.69
C GLY A 84 -7.78 6.43 -7.15
N TRP A 85 -8.37 7.51 -6.64
CA TRP A 85 -7.63 8.65 -6.09
C TRP A 85 -6.73 8.27 -4.90
N GLY A 86 -7.28 7.52 -3.94
CA GLY A 86 -6.54 7.13 -2.73
C GLY A 86 -5.35 6.23 -3.05
N GLY A 87 -5.49 5.35 -4.02
CA GLY A 87 -4.41 4.53 -4.56
C GLY A 87 -3.23 5.35 -5.04
N VAL A 88 -3.47 6.40 -5.85
CA VAL A 88 -2.39 7.27 -6.35
C VAL A 88 -1.72 8.05 -5.20
N VAL A 89 -2.49 8.51 -4.21
CA VAL A 89 -1.95 9.18 -3.01
C VAL A 89 -1.04 8.24 -2.23
N TYR A 90 -1.47 6.99 -1.98
CA TYR A 90 -0.64 5.99 -1.32
C TYR A 90 0.60 5.63 -2.15
N ALA A 91 0.46 5.41 -3.45
CA ALA A 91 1.58 5.10 -4.33
C ALA A 91 2.66 6.18 -4.27
N ALA A 92 2.27 7.46 -4.38
CA ALA A 92 3.19 8.59 -4.31
C ALA A 92 3.85 8.70 -2.92
N PHE A 93 3.07 8.60 -1.85
CA PHE A 93 3.60 8.63 -0.47
C PHE A 93 4.62 7.51 -0.23
N LEU A 94 4.28 6.28 -0.60
CA LEU A 94 5.17 5.13 -0.43
C LEU A 94 6.40 5.21 -1.31
N ALA A 95 6.28 5.69 -2.55
CA ALA A 95 7.41 5.91 -3.45
C ALA A 95 8.36 7.01 -2.94
N ALA A 96 7.86 8.04 -2.25
CA ALA A 96 8.72 9.03 -1.61
C ALA A 96 9.54 8.40 -0.46
N PHE A 97 8.96 7.45 0.28
CA PHE A 97 9.66 6.69 1.31
C PHE A 97 10.54 5.55 0.77
N ARG A 98 10.21 4.97 -0.38
CA ARG A 98 11.00 3.91 -1.04
C ARG A 98 11.19 4.27 -2.51
N PRO A 99 12.11 5.20 -2.82
CA PRO A 99 12.33 5.63 -4.19
C PRO A 99 12.95 4.49 -5.00
N MET A 100 12.29 4.11 -6.10
CA MET A 100 12.80 3.14 -7.06
C MET A 100 12.48 3.61 -8.47
N MET A 101 13.48 3.55 -9.37
CA MET A 101 13.35 4.01 -10.75
C MET A 101 12.13 3.44 -11.50
N PRO A 102 11.78 2.15 -11.38
CA PRO A 102 10.61 1.59 -12.07
C PRO A 102 9.27 2.25 -11.67
N PHE A 103 9.18 2.92 -10.52
CA PHE A 103 7.93 3.53 -10.06
C PHE A 103 7.58 4.82 -10.81
N ALA A 104 8.58 5.47 -11.42
CA ALA A 104 8.42 6.82 -11.97
C ALA A 104 7.37 6.88 -13.07
N ASP A 105 7.35 5.91 -13.98
CA ASP A 105 6.43 5.95 -15.13
C ASP A 105 4.98 5.73 -14.70
N TYR A 106 4.72 4.83 -13.76
CA TYR A 106 3.40 4.65 -13.15
C TYR A 106 2.89 5.93 -12.51
N LEU A 107 3.76 6.64 -11.76
CA LEU A 107 3.41 7.89 -11.10
C LEU A 107 3.16 9.03 -12.11
N ARG A 108 3.99 9.16 -13.15
CA ARG A 108 3.80 10.16 -14.21
C ARG A 108 2.47 9.96 -14.94
N ILE A 109 2.13 8.72 -15.28
CA ILE A 109 0.83 8.37 -15.90
C ILE A 109 -0.32 8.70 -14.93
N ALA A 110 -0.14 8.43 -13.63
CA ALA A 110 -1.16 8.67 -12.62
C ALA A 110 -1.38 10.16 -12.26
N ARG A 111 -0.36 11.01 -12.44
CA ARG A 111 -0.35 12.41 -12.01
C ARG A 111 -1.60 13.21 -12.41
N ASN A 112 -2.07 13.05 -13.64
CA ASN A 112 -3.22 13.81 -14.16
C ASN A 112 -4.56 13.37 -13.57
N ARG A 113 -4.63 12.20 -12.93
CA ARG A 113 -5.83 11.69 -12.26
C ARG A 113 -6.03 12.28 -10.86
N VAL A 114 -5.00 12.94 -10.31
CA VAL A 114 -5.02 13.54 -8.98
C VAL A 114 -4.58 15.01 -9.02
N PRO A 115 -5.30 15.90 -9.74
CA PRO A 115 -4.87 17.29 -9.94
C PRO A 115 -4.61 18.05 -8.63
N GLN A 116 -5.36 17.74 -7.57
CA GLN A 116 -5.22 18.37 -6.25
C GLN A 116 -4.04 17.82 -5.41
N ASN A 117 -3.40 16.73 -5.87
CA ASN A 117 -2.33 16.04 -5.15
C ASN A 117 -1.08 15.86 -6.02
N GLN A 118 -0.97 16.66 -7.09
CA GLN A 118 0.22 16.65 -7.95
C GLN A 118 1.49 16.93 -7.16
N TRP A 119 1.43 17.79 -6.13
CA TRP A 119 2.54 18.09 -5.22
C TRP A 119 3.17 16.81 -4.62
N LEU A 120 2.35 15.81 -4.25
CA LEU A 120 2.83 14.57 -3.63
C LEU A 120 3.42 13.62 -4.67
N VAL A 121 2.82 13.57 -5.85
CA VAL A 121 3.36 12.81 -7.00
C VAL A 121 4.71 13.39 -7.42
N ASP A 122 4.80 14.71 -7.52
CA ASP A 122 6.01 15.43 -7.88
C ASP A 122 7.09 15.24 -6.82
N LEU A 123 6.75 15.35 -5.53
CA LEU A 123 7.64 15.02 -4.41
C LEU A 123 8.23 13.61 -4.54
N ALA A 124 7.40 12.62 -4.83
CA ALA A 124 7.83 11.23 -5.01
C ALA A 124 8.77 11.07 -6.21
N LEU A 125 8.43 11.70 -7.34
CA LEU A 125 9.28 11.70 -8.54
C LEU A 125 10.64 12.35 -8.27
N ARG A 126 10.68 13.47 -7.53
CA ARG A 126 11.95 14.10 -7.11
C ARG A 126 12.79 13.20 -6.23
N GLU A 127 12.18 12.47 -5.29
CA GLU A 127 12.89 11.48 -4.47
C GLU A 127 13.43 10.32 -5.32
N ILE A 128 12.70 9.86 -6.33
CA ILE A 128 13.17 8.82 -7.28
C ILE A 128 14.34 9.34 -8.12
N GLU A 129 14.26 10.57 -8.61
CA GLU A 129 15.29 11.22 -9.43
C GLU A 129 16.52 11.67 -8.62
N GLY A 130 16.45 11.61 -7.29
CA GLY A 130 17.52 12.09 -6.40
C GLY A 130 17.69 13.62 -6.40
N CYS A 131 16.68 14.36 -6.87
CA CYS A 131 16.70 15.80 -6.91
C CYS A 131 16.19 16.40 -5.59
N SER A 132 16.75 17.54 -5.20
CA SER A 132 16.20 18.36 -4.12
C SER A 132 15.37 19.48 -4.71
N ASP A 133 14.21 19.74 -4.13
CA ASP A 133 13.28 20.77 -4.57
C ASP A 133 13.06 21.77 -3.42
N PRO A 134 13.40 23.06 -3.60
CA PRO A 134 13.24 24.07 -2.56
C PRO A 134 11.78 24.24 -2.10
N GLU A 135 10.79 24.02 -2.97
CA GLU A 135 9.38 24.26 -2.66
C GLU A 135 8.82 23.23 -1.68
N VAL A 136 9.23 21.96 -1.83
CA VAL A 136 8.85 20.85 -0.95
C VAL A 136 10.00 20.38 -0.06
N GLY A 137 11.03 21.22 0.11
CA GLY A 137 12.26 20.88 0.83
C GLY A 137 12.01 20.47 2.29
N GLY A 138 10.98 21.02 2.92
CA GLY A 138 10.53 20.63 4.26
C GLY A 138 10.05 19.18 4.32
N HIS A 139 9.19 18.77 3.37
CA HIS A 139 8.70 17.40 3.28
C HIS A 139 9.83 16.42 2.93
N GLN A 140 10.67 16.74 1.94
CA GLN A 140 11.81 15.90 1.56
C GLN A 140 12.75 15.66 2.73
N SER A 141 13.10 16.70 3.48
CA SER A 141 14.00 16.60 4.63
C SER A 141 13.43 15.68 5.70
N LEU A 142 12.13 15.81 6.01
CA LEU A 142 11.47 14.96 6.99
C LEU A 142 11.35 13.51 6.51
N ILE A 143 10.93 13.27 5.26
CA ILE A 143 10.83 11.92 4.68
C ILE A 143 12.19 11.23 4.73
N ARG A 144 13.27 11.91 4.31
CA ARG A 144 14.63 11.36 4.34
C ARG A 144 15.06 11.03 5.77
N ALA A 145 14.79 11.92 6.74
CA ALA A 145 15.13 11.70 8.14
C ALA A 145 14.36 10.52 8.76
N ILE A 146 13.06 10.44 8.51
CA ILE A 146 12.20 9.33 8.97
C ILE A 146 12.63 8.03 8.29
N ARG A 147 12.84 8.02 6.98
CA ARG A 147 13.31 6.86 6.22
C ARG A 147 14.62 6.29 6.76
N ALA A 148 15.57 7.16 7.15
CA ALA A 148 16.85 6.74 7.72
C ALA A 148 16.75 6.13 9.12
N THR A 149 15.60 6.26 9.80
CA THR A 149 15.41 5.86 11.20
C THR A 149 14.27 4.86 11.41
N LEU A 150 13.39 4.66 10.42
CA LEU A 150 12.37 3.63 10.47
C LEU A 150 13.00 2.25 10.66
N PRO A 151 12.41 1.40 11.53
CA PRO A 151 12.91 0.04 11.70
C PRO A 151 12.63 -0.77 10.45
N SER A 152 13.47 -1.76 10.16
CA SER A 152 13.18 -2.73 9.10
C SER A 152 12.02 -3.63 9.53
N TYR A 153 10.98 -3.71 8.70
CA TYR A 153 9.86 -4.61 8.95
C TYR A 153 10.27 -6.07 8.66
N PRO A 154 10.00 -7.03 9.57
CA PRO A 154 10.20 -8.46 9.28
C PRO A 154 9.28 -8.90 8.13
N GLY A 155 9.86 -9.16 6.96
CA GLY A 155 9.13 -9.42 5.72
C GLY A 155 8.20 -10.64 5.76
N GLU A 156 8.46 -11.59 6.68
CA GLU A 156 7.65 -12.79 6.88
C GLU A 156 6.17 -12.50 7.23
N HIS A 157 5.88 -11.29 7.72
CA HIS A 157 4.52 -10.88 8.10
C HIS A 157 3.81 -10.04 7.03
N ILE A 158 4.37 -9.94 5.82
CA ILE A 158 3.77 -9.23 4.69
C ILE A 158 3.19 -10.28 3.76
N HIS A 159 1.87 -10.47 3.83
CA HIS A 159 1.16 -11.40 2.97
C HIS A 159 0.20 -10.62 2.06
N LEU A 160 0.61 -10.42 0.80
CA LEU A 160 -0.25 -9.95 -0.27
C LEU A 160 -0.48 -11.12 -1.22
N ARG A 161 -1.70 -11.68 -1.22
CA ARG A 161 -2.05 -12.76 -2.15
C ARG A 161 -2.04 -12.20 -3.58
N GLU A 162 -1.37 -12.89 -4.48
CA GLU A 162 -1.39 -12.53 -5.89
C GLU A 162 -2.78 -12.83 -6.48
N TRP A 163 -3.27 -11.91 -7.31
CA TRP A 163 -4.48 -12.08 -8.08
C TRP A 163 -4.17 -12.87 -9.35
N PRO A 164 -4.96 -13.90 -9.69
CA PRO A 164 -4.71 -14.72 -10.88
C PRO A 164 -4.87 -13.88 -12.15
N ILE A 165 -4.04 -14.19 -13.15
CA ILE A 165 -4.02 -13.51 -14.45
C ILE A 165 -4.18 -14.51 -15.59
N GLY A 166 -4.67 -14.03 -16.74
CA GLY A 166 -4.80 -14.86 -17.94
C GLY A 166 -5.72 -16.08 -17.74
N GLU A 167 -5.19 -17.28 -18.01
CA GLU A 167 -5.95 -18.54 -17.91
C GLU A 167 -6.41 -18.86 -16.48
N GLU A 168 -5.60 -18.53 -15.48
CA GLU A 168 -5.97 -18.73 -14.07
C GLU A 168 -7.19 -17.90 -13.68
N LEU A 169 -7.29 -16.66 -14.20
CA LEU A 169 -8.45 -15.81 -13.98
C LEU A 169 -9.70 -16.37 -14.65
N ALA A 170 -9.55 -16.97 -15.84
CA ALA A 170 -10.66 -17.64 -16.51
C ALA A 170 -11.16 -18.85 -15.70
N GLN A 171 -10.24 -19.65 -15.16
CA GLN A 171 -10.58 -20.78 -14.28
C GLN A 171 -11.26 -20.32 -12.99
N LEU A 172 -10.76 -19.27 -12.34
CA LEU A 172 -11.37 -18.69 -11.15
C LEU A 172 -12.81 -18.20 -11.44
N ASN A 173 -13.05 -17.56 -12.58
CA ASN A 173 -14.37 -17.08 -12.95
C ASN A 173 -15.36 -18.24 -13.20
N LEU A 174 -14.93 -19.29 -13.89
CA LEU A 174 -15.74 -20.50 -14.07
C LEU A 174 -16.12 -21.14 -12.73
N GLU A 175 -15.17 -21.21 -11.81
CA GLU A 175 -15.40 -21.72 -10.45
C GLU A 175 -16.43 -20.86 -9.69
N LYS A 176 -16.30 -19.52 -9.76
CA LYS A 176 -17.25 -18.58 -9.15
C LYS A 176 -18.66 -18.78 -9.70
N ASP A 177 -18.80 -18.99 -11.01
CA ASP A 177 -20.08 -19.26 -11.64
C ASP A 177 -20.70 -20.59 -11.19
N ALA A 178 -19.87 -21.63 -11.04
CA ALA A 178 -20.28 -22.93 -10.51
C ALA A 178 -20.75 -22.83 -9.05
N ILE A 179 -20.00 -22.15 -8.19
CA ILE A 179 -20.36 -21.90 -6.79
C ILE A 179 -21.64 -21.08 -6.70
N ALA A 180 -21.81 -20.05 -7.55
CA ALA A 180 -23.03 -19.26 -7.60
C ALA A 180 -24.25 -20.10 -8.06
N ALA A 181 -24.05 -21.11 -8.91
CA ALA A 181 -25.10 -22.06 -9.27
C ALA A 181 -25.46 -22.98 -8.08
N VAL A 182 -24.46 -23.48 -7.34
CA VAL A 182 -24.68 -24.27 -6.11
C VAL A 182 -25.42 -23.44 -5.06
N TYR A 183 -25.01 -22.20 -4.83
CA TYR A 183 -25.68 -21.28 -3.90
C TYR A 183 -27.15 -21.08 -4.27
N ARG A 184 -27.44 -20.81 -5.55
CA ARG A 184 -28.82 -20.62 -6.04
C ARG A 184 -29.70 -21.87 -5.90
N LYS A 185 -29.11 -23.06 -5.97
CA LYS A 185 -29.86 -24.33 -5.97
C LYS A 185 -29.99 -24.95 -4.57
N ASN A 186 -28.92 -24.95 -3.81
CA ASN A 186 -28.77 -25.73 -2.57
C ASN A 186 -28.62 -24.84 -1.33
N GLY A 187 -28.33 -23.55 -1.49
CA GLY A 187 -28.18 -22.59 -0.40
C GLY A 187 -26.74 -22.38 0.06
N ALA A 188 -26.60 -21.61 1.13
CA ALA A 188 -25.32 -21.07 1.59
C ALA A 188 -24.36 -22.13 2.15
N SER A 189 -24.87 -23.14 2.87
CA SER A 189 -24.03 -24.16 3.52
C SER A 189 -23.24 -24.97 2.50
N GLU A 190 -23.91 -25.43 1.45
CA GLU A 190 -23.34 -26.20 0.36
C GLU A 190 -22.37 -25.34 -0.47
N ALA A 191 -22.71 -24.08 -0.74
CA ALA A 191 -21.81 -23.16 -1.43
C ALA A 191 -20.51 -22.91 -0.63
N ILE A 192 -20.60 -22.78 0.70
CA ILE A 192 -19.43 -22.64 1.57
C ILE A 192 -18.58 -23.92 1.58
N SER A 193 -19.22 -25.10 1.57
CA SER A 193 -18.50 -26.37 1.42
C SER A 193 -17.74 -26.42 0.10
N GLU A 194 -18.37 -26.00 -0.99
CA GLU A 194 -17.76 -25.96 -2.34
C GLU A 194 -16.57 -25.00 -2.38
N ILE A 195 -16.70 -23.81 -1.78
CA ILE A 195 -15.61 -22.84 -1.65
C ILE A 195 -14.42 -23.46 -0.90
N LYS A 196 -14.67 -24.21 0.18
CA LYS A 196 -13.60 -24.84 0.98
C LYS A 196 -12.88 -25.95 0.23
N SER A 197 -13.55 -26.68 -0.66
CA SER A 197 -12.93 -27.71 -1.50
C SER A 197 -12.26 -27.17 -2.76
N SER A 198 -12.55 -25.93 -3.14
CA SER A 198 -11.99 -25.30 -4.35
C SER A 198 -10.47 -25.12 -4.25
N PRO A 199 -9.71 -25.32 -5.34
CA PRO A 199 -8.30 -24.93 -5.41
C PRO A 199 -8.11 -23.41 -5.18
N TRP A 200 -9.17 -22.62 -5.38
CA TRP A 200 -9.19 -21.17 -5.17
C TRP A 200 -9.73 -20.77 -3.80
N SER A 201 -9.92 -21.70 -2.87
CA SER A 201 -10.48 -21.46 -1.52
C SER A 201 -9.86 -20.24 -0.82
N LYS A 202 -8.53 -20.10 -0.91
CA LYS A 202 -7.79 -18.97 -0.33
C LYS A 202 -8.13 -17.61 -0.93
N LEU A 203 -8.64 -17.52 -2.16
CA LEU A 203 -9.07 -16.26 -2.78
C LEU A 203 -10.58 -16.03 -2.66
N LEU A 204 -11.34 -17.11 -2.55
CA LEU A 204 -12.80 -17.08 -2.50
C LEU A 204 -13.36 -16.93 -1.07
N MET A 205 -12.59 -17.32 -0.05
CA MET A 205 -12.90 -17.01 1.34
C MET A 205 -12.44 -15.58 1.65
N ILE A 206 -13.41 -14.69 1.84
CA ILE A 206 -13.25 -13.32 2.37
C ILE A 206 -13.78 -13.31 3.79
#